data_AF-A0A432HV05-F1
#
_entry.id   AF-A0A432HV05-F1
#
_cell.length_a   1.000
_cell.length_b   1.000
_cell.length_c   1.000
_cell.angle_alpha   90.00
_cell.angle_beta   90.00
_cell.angle_gamma   90.00
#
_symmetry.space_group_name_H-M   'P 1'
#
loop_
_entity.id
_entity.type
_entity.pdbx_description
1 polymer ?
#
loop_
_entity_poly.entity_id
_entity_poly.type
_entity_poly.pdbx_seq_one_letter_code
_entity_poly.pdbx_strand_id
1 'polypeptide(L)'
;VGRMWRADADAMPVELVAPPSELRLEGAGLSPDATALDNNFVAFGGRAVVDWPEWHARLALTADPIYACLVVYTPAGRDFFCVEPATNCIDGFNLAENGRTDTGMIVLEPGDTAVGTVTFTPTTGV
;
A
#
# COMPACT_ATOMS: atom_id res chain seq x y z
N VAL A 1 4.27 -6.96 2.53
CA VAL A 1 3.51 -7.04 1.25
C VAL A 1 4.07 -8.20 0.43
N GLY A 2 3.31 -8.77 -0.50
CA GLY A 2 3.77 -9.94 -1.28
C GLY A 2 4.34 -9.60 -2.66
N ARG A 3 3.58 -8.85 -3.47
CA ARG A 3 3.95 -8.52 -4.85
C ARG A 3 3.66 -7.05 -5.15
N MET A 4 4.34 -6.49 -6.15
CA MET A 4 4.21 -5.10 -6.54
C MET A 4 3.76 -5.01 -8.00
N TRP A 5 2.85 -4.09 -8.29
CA TRP A 5 2.53 -3.74 -9.67
C TRP A 5 3.58 -2.76 -10.22
N ARG A 6 4.19 -3.15 -11.34
CA ARG A 6 4.87 -2.20 -12.22
C ARG A 6 3.81 -1.43 -12.99
N ALA A 7 3.82 -0.11 -12.82
CA ALA A 7 2.91 0.79 -13.50
C ALA A 7 3.53 1.39 -14.76
N ASP A 8 2.71 1.79 -15.72
CA ASP A 8 3.13 2.62 -16.86
C ASP A 8 3.12 4.12 -16.50
N ALA A 9 3.26 4.97 -17.52
CA ALA A 9 3.29 6.43 -17.36
C ALA A 9 1.96 7.03 -16.90
N ASP A 10 0.86 6.31 -17.04
CA ASP A 10 -0.49 6.71 -16.63
C ASP A 10 -0.87 6.10 -15.26
N ALA A 11 0.12 5.53 -14.55
CA ALA A 11 -0.05 4.82 -13.29
C ALA A 11 -0.92 3.54 -13.39
N MET A 12 -1.07 2.97 -14.59
CA MET A 12 -1.86 1.74 -14.79
C MET A 12 -1.00 0.49 -14.61
N PRO A 13 -1.54 -0.57 -13.96
CA PRO A 13 -0.80 -1.80 -13.70
C PRO A 13 -0.53 -2.58 -14.99
N VAL A 14 0.74 -2.81 -15.31
CA VAL A 14 1.16 -3.56 -16.51
C VAL A 14 1.60 -4.97 -16.16
N GLU A 15 2.38 -5.12 -15.07
CA GLU A 15 2.97 -6.41 -14.70
C GLU A 15 3.11 -6.54 -13.19
N LEU A 16 2.72 -7.70 -12.67
CA LEU A 16 2.95 -8.04 -11.27
C LEU A 16 4.36 -8.60 -11.11
N VAL A 17 5.21 -7.93 -10.34
CA VAL A 17 6.61 -8.29 -10.12
C VAL A 17 6.89 -8.54 -8.64
N ALA A 18 8.05 -9.11 -8.33
CA ALA A 18 8.57 -9.06 -6.96
C ALA A 18 8.97 -7.60 -6.65
N PRO A 19 8.72 -7.08 -5.43
CA PRO A 19 9.25 -5.78 -5.04
C PRO A 19 10.78 -5.76 -5.21
N PRO A 20 11.36 -4.69 -5.77
CA PRO A 20 12.81 -4.53 -5.84
C PRO A 20 13.44 -4.70 -4.45
N SER A 21 14.59 -5.38 -4.38
CA SER A 21 15.27 -5.71 -3.12
C SER A 21 15.68 -4.47 -2.32
N GLU A 22 15.80 -3.34 -2.99
CA GLU A 22 16.15 -2.03 -2.49
C GLU A 22 15.06 -1.44 -1.57
N LEU A 23 13.79 -1.83 -1.75
CA LEU A 23 12.69 -1.31 -0.95
C LEU A 23 12.67 -1.82 0.50
N ARG A 24 13.44 -2.89 0.80
CA ARG A 24 13.67 -3.46 2.15
C ARG A 24 12.41 -3.49 3.05
N LEU A 25 11.27 -3.87 2.47
CA LEU A 25 9.93 -3.73 3.07
C LEU A 25 9.65 -4.60 4.30
N GLU A 26 10.54 -5.56 4.61
CA GLU A 26 10.50 -6.40 5.81
C GLU A 26 11.59 -6.04 6.84
N GLY A 27 12.42 -5.04 6.56
CA GLY A 27 13.59 -4.68 7.35
C GLY A 27 13.65 -3.19 7.65
N ALA A 28 14.78 -2.57 7.31
CA ALA A 28 15.04 -1.15 7.58
C ALA A 28 14.09 -0.17 6.86
N GLY A 29 13.25 -0.66 5.94
CA GLY A 29 12.39 0.18 5.11
C GLY A 29 13.15 0.95 4.04
N LEU A 30 12.47 1.93 3.46
CA LEU A 30 12.98 2.85 2.45
C LEU A 30 12.89 4.29 2.97
N SER A 31 13.72 5.19 2.43
CA SER A 31 13.58 6.63 2.66
C SER A 31 12.61 7.21 1.63
N PRO A 32 11.50 7.85 2.07
CA PRO A 32 10.58 8.52 1.16
C PRO A 32 11.25 9.59 0.28
N ASP A 33 12.26 10.29 0.82
CA ASP A 33 12.97 11.36 0.10
C ASP A 33 13.89 10.84 -1.01
N ALA A 34 14.44 9.64 -0.83
CA ALA A 34 15.41 9.05 -1.76
C ALA A 34 14.79 8.06 -2.75
N THR A 35 13.52 7.69 -2.56
CA THR A 35 12.89 6.59 -3.30
C THR A 35 11.58 7.08 -3.88
N ALA A 36 11.53 7.34 -5.18
CA ALA A 36 10.29 7.70 -5.85
C ALA A 36 9.43 6.45 -6.10
N LEU A 37 8.28 6.35 -5.44
CA LEU A 37 7.29 5.28 -5.64
C LEU A 37 5.92 5.87 -5.92
N ASP A 38 5.18 5.16 -6.75
CA ASP A 38 3.74 5.32 -6.94
C ASP A 38 3.18 3.96 -7.36
N ASN A 39 3.19 3.02 -6.42
CA ASN A 39 2.98 1.61 -6.73
C ASN A 39 1.97 0.97 -5.79
N ASN A 40 1.09 0.17 -6.38
CA ASN A 40 0.21 -0.73 -5.66
C ASN A 40 0.91 -2.06 -5.37
N PHE A 41 0.76 -2.53 -4.14
CA PHE A 41 1.20 -3.82 -3.66
C PHE A 41 -0.01 -4.68 -3.32
N VAL A 42 0.08 -5.97 -3.62
CA VAL A 42 -0.93 -6.98 -3.24
C VAL A 42 -0.39 -7.86 -2.10
N ALA A 43 -1.31 -8.60 -1.47
CA ALA A 43 -1.04 -9.37 -0.26
C ALA A 43 -0.43 -8.48 0.84
N PHE A 44 -1.09 -7.35 1.10
CA PHE A 44 -0.77 -6.51 2.24
C PHE A 44 -1.12 -7.25 3.53
N GLY A 45 -0.15 -7.37 4.44
CA GLY A 45 -0.33 -8.07 5.71
C GLY A 45 -1.00 -7.22 6.80
N GLY A 46 -1.62 -6.09 6.43
CA GLY A 46 -2.33 -5.21 7.35
C GLY A 46 -1.44 -4.42 8.31
N ARG A 47 -0.12 -4.31 8.06
CA ARG A 47 0.81 -3.59 8.95
C ARG A 47 1.81 -2.75 8.16
N ALA A 48 1.98 -1.51 8.57
CA ALA A 48 3.05 -0.63 8.11
C ALA A 48 3.57 0.21 9.28
N VAL A 49 4.81 0.68 9.17
CA VAL A 49 5.43 1.59 10.14
C VAL A 49 6.06 2.73 9.37
N VAL A 50 5.87 3.94 9.89
CA VAL A 50 6.63 5.12 9.49
C VAL A 50 7.47 5.57 10.69
N ASP A 51 8.75 5.77 10.44
CA ASP A 51 9.71 6.26 11.41
C ASP A 51 10.21 7.65 11.00
N TRP A 52 10.21 8.59 11.95
CA TRP A 52 10.90 9.88 11.87
C TRP A 52 11.97 9.94 12.97
N PRO A 53 13.16 9.33 12.74
CA PRO A 53 14.23 9.31 13.72
C PRO A 53 14.64 10.72 14.18
N GLU A 54 14.62 11.69 13.27
CA GLU A 54 14.94 13.09 13.52
C GLU A 54 14.01 13.77 14.53
N TRP A 55 12.80 13.24 14.73
CA TRP A 55 11.80 13.75 15.65
C TRP A 55 11.55 12.83 16.85
N HIS A 56 12.30 11.72 16.97
CA HIS A 56 12.05 10.69 17.97
C HIS A 56 10.57 10.23 17.94
N ALA A 57 10.03 10.07 16.73
CA ALA A 57 8.62 9.82 16.49
C ALA A 57 8.41 8.64 15.54
N ARG A 58 7.31 7.93 15.74
CA ARG A 58 6.89 6.78 14.94
C ARG A 58 5.38 6.75 14.79
N LEU A 59 4.89 6.26 13.66
CA LEU A 59 3.48 5.93 13.43
C LEU A 59 3.37 4.47 13.03
N ALA A 60 2.67 3.68 13.86
CA ALA A 60 2.30 2.31 13.50
C ALA A 60 0.90 2.32 12.87
N LEU A 61 0.77 1.66 11.72
CA LEU A 61 -0.49 1.44 11.03
C LEU A 61 -0.88 -0.04 11.16
N THR A 62 -2.12 -0.29 11.55
CA THR A 62 -2.74 -1.62 11.47
C THR A 62 -4.06 -1.53 10.73
N ALA A 63 -4.27 -2.37 9.72
CA ALA A 63 -5.49 -2.43 8.93
C ALA A 63 -6.13 -3.81 9.03
N ASP A 64 -7.46 -3.85 9.04
CA ASP A 64 -8.21 -5.10 8.97
C ASP A 64 -7.89 -5.87 7.67
N PRO A 65 -8.02 -7.21 7.66
CA PRO A 65 -7.68 -8.03 6.49
C PRO A 65 -8.44 -7.70 5.19
N ILE A 66 -9.54 -6.95 5.27
CA ILE A 66 -10.29 -6.46 4.11
C ILE A 66 -9.44 -5.52 3.23
N TYR A 67 -8.44 -4.85 3.81
CA TYR A 67 -7.45 -4.05 3.09
C TYR A 67 -6.33 -4.95 2.56
N ALA A 68 -6.63 -5.73 1.51
CA ALA A 68 -5.71 -6.73 0.96
C ALA A 68 -4.56 -6.12 0.13
N CYS A 69 -4.65 -4.83 -0.20
CA CYS A 69 -3.67 -4.10 -0.99
C CYS A 69 -3.09 -2.91 -0.22
N LEU A 70 -1.96 -2.38 -0.71
CA LEU A 70 -1.32 -1.20 -0.18
C LEU A 70 -0.81 -0.35 -1.33
N VAL A 71 -1.12 0.95 -1.36
CA VAL A 71 -0.44 1.90 -2.25
C VAL A 71 0.60 2.66 -1.43
N VAL A 72 1.81 2.80 -1.97
CA VAL A 72 2.85 3.65 -1.40
C VAL A 72 3.22 4.70 -2.43
N TYR A 73 3.06 5.96 -2.06
CA TYR A 73 3.33 7.11 -2.90
C TYR A 73 4.36 8.01 -2.23
N THR A 74 5.54 8.14 -2.81
CA THR A 74 6.67 8.93 -2.30
C THR A 74 7.20 9.84 -3.41
N PRO A 75 6.50 10.93 -3.74
CA PRO A 75 6.87 11.79 -4.85
C PRO A 75 8.17 12.57 -4.58
N ALA A 76 9.06 12.58 -5.57
CA ALA A 76 10.35 13.26 -5.47
C ALA A 76 10.20 14.76 -5.19
N GLY A 77 10.92 15.26 -4.17
CA GLY A 77 11.00 16.69 -3.84
C GLY A 77 9.73 17.27 -3.21
N ARG A 78 8.84 16.43 -2.67
CA ARG A 78 7.68 16.86 -1.90
C ARG A 78 7.91 16.62 -0.41
N ASP A 79 7.22 17.39 0.41
CA ASP A 79 7.27 17.34 1.87
C ASP A 79 6.23 16.35 2.46
N PHE A 80 5.70 15.47 1.62
CA PHE A 80 4.70 14.47 2.00
C PHE A 80 4.88 13.17 1.23
N PHE A 81 4.32 12.10 1.79
CA PHE A 81 4.17 10.79 1.18
C PHE A 81 2.87 10.15 1.67
N CYS A 82 2.43 9.08 1.02
CA CYS A 82 1.24 8.31 1.40
C CYS A 82 1.56 6.83 1.59
N VAL A 83 0.90 6.21 2.57
CA VAL A 83 0.86 4.77 2.80
C VAL A 83 -0.60 4.40 2.98
N GLU A 84 -1.20 3.80 1.96
CA GLU A 84 -2.65 3.73 1.79
C GLU A 84 -3.10 2.27 1.75
N PRO A 85 -3.58 1.71 2.88
CA PRO A 85 -4.29 0.44 2.86
C PRO A 85 -5.51 0.56 1.96
N ALA A 86 -5.59 -0.29 0.95
CA ALA A 86 -6.67 -0.33 -0.01
C ALA A 86 -7.29 -1.74 -0.01
N THR A 87 -8.59 -1.82 -0.22
CA THR A 87 -9.25 -3.12 -0.35
C THR A 87 -8.78 -3.81 -1.63
N ASN A 88 -8.73 -3.08 -2.74
CA ASN A 88 -8.42 -3.57 -4.06
C ASN A 88 -7.13 -2.97 -4.66
N CYS A 89 -6.60 -3.64 -5.68
CA CYS A 89 -5.53 -3.10 -6.50
C CYS A 89 -6.07 -2.06 -7.49
N ILE A 90 -5.17 -1.19 -7.98
CA ILE A 90 -5.46 -0.30 -9.10
C ILE A 90 -5.99 -1.16 -10.27
N ASP A 91 -6.99 -0.65 -10.98
CA ASP A 91 -7.65 -1.34 -12.09
C ASP A 91 -8.34 -2.67 -11.72
N GLY A 92 -8.64 -2.90 -10.43
CA GLY A 92 -9.08 -4.20 -9.92
C GLY A 92 -10.35 -4.78 -10.56
N PHE A 93 -11.26 -3.95 -11.08
CA PHE A 93 -12.45 -4.40 -11.80
C PHE A 93 -12.11 -4.98 -13.18
N ASN A 94 -11.34 -4.25 -13.99
CA ASN A 94 -10.95 -4.70 -15.33
C ASN A 94 -9.99 -5.90 -15.25
N LEU A 95 -9.11 -5.93 -14.26
CA LEU A 95 -8.26 -7.10 -13.99
C LEU A 95 -9.10 -8.33 -13.60
N ALA A 96 -10.15 -8.15 -12.81
CA ALA A 96 -11.05 -9.23 -12.43
C ALA A 96 -11.87 -9.74 -13.63
N GLU A 97 -12.37 -8.84 -14.48
CA GLU A 97 -13.04 -9.19 -15.73
C GLU A 97 -12.11 -10.00 -16.66
N ASN A 98 -10.81 -9.69 -16.65
CA ASN A 98 -9.77 -10.44 -17.37
C ASN A 98 -9.29 -11.72 -16.65
N GLY A 99 -10.00 -12.17 -15.60
CA GLY A 99 -9.81 -13.47 -14.96
C GLY A 99 -8.86 -13.50 -13.76
N ARG A 100 -8.37 -12.34 -13.29
CA ARG A 100 -7.57 -12.27 -12.06
C ARG A 100 -8.45 -12.38 -10.81
N THR A 101 -8.07 -13.20 -9.84
CA THR A 101 -8.91 -13.54 -8.68
C THR A 101 -8.50 -12.89 -7.36
N ASP A 102 -7.32 -12.27 -7.30
CA ASP A 102 -6.72 -11.65 -6.11
C ASP A 102 -6.70 -10.11 -6.20
N THR A 103 -7.66 -9.51 -6.91
CA THR A 103 -7.71 -8.05 -7.11
C THR A 103 -8.18 -7.28 -5.88
N GLY A 104 -8.67 -7.96 -4.83
CA GLY A 104 -9.20 -7.36 -3.61
C GLY A 104 -10.51 -6.57 -3.80
N MET A 105 -11.14 -6.71 -4.97
CA MET A 105 -12.44 -6.12 -5.27
C MET A 105 -13.53 -6.66 -4.33
N ILE A 106 -14.40 -5.76 -3.88
CA ILE A 106 -15.59 -6.10 -3.10
C ILE A 106 -16.79 -5.60 -3.91
N VAL A 107 -17.67 -6.52 -4.27
CA VAL A 107 -18.95 -6.20 -4.93
C VAL A 107 -20.02 -6.24 -3.85
N LEU A 108 -20.81 -5.17 -3.75
CA LEU A 108 -21.92 -5.05 -2.81
C LEU A 108 -23.23 -5.03 -3.60
N GLU A 109 -24.12 -5.97 -3.32
CA GLU A 109 -25.48 -5.96 -3.84
C GLU A 109 -26.36 -4.97 -3.05
N PRO A 110 -27.56 -4.63 -3.53
CA PRO A 110 -28.48 -3.78 -2.78
C PRO A 110 -28.76 -4.34 -1.37
N GLY A 111 -28.35 -3.59 -0.35
CA GLY A 111 -28.50 -3.95 1.06
C GLY A 111 -27.24 -4.53 1.72
N ASP A 112 -26.20 -4.84 0.95
CA ASP A 112 -24.92 -5.31 1.49
C ASP A 112 -24.15 -4.18 2.17
N THR A 113 -23.25 -4.57 3.07
CA THR A 113 -22.32 -3.65 3.74
C THR A 113 -20.96 -4.30 3.89
N ALA A 114 -19.90 -3.58 3.51
CA ALA A 114 -18.52 -3.90 3.85
C ALA A 114 -17.98 -2.87 4.85
N VAL A 115 -17.27 -3.34 5.87
CA VAL A 115 -16.66 -2.50 6.91
C VAL A 115 -15.24 -2.96 7.14
N GLY A 116 -14.34 -2.00 7.33
CA GLY A 116 -12.96 -2.25 7.72
C GLY A 116 -12.41 -1.06 8.49
N THR A 117 -11.57 -1.34 9.47
CA THR A 117 -10.89 -0.35 10.28
C THR A 117 -9.41 -0.24 9.89
N VAL A 118 -8.90 0.98 9.85
CA VAL A 118 -7.47 1.27 9.86
C VAL A 118 -7.18 2.08 11.11
N THR A 119 -6.24 1.61 11.92
CA THR A 119 -5.81 2.29 13.15
C THR A 119 -4.42 2.85 12.97
N PHE A 120 -4.27 4.12 13.32
CA PHE A 120 -3.01 4.86 13.30
C PHE A 120 -2.60 5.14 14.74
N THR A 121 -1.47 4.58 15.17
CA THR A 121 -0.97 4.69 16.54
C THR A 121 0.33 5.50 16.54
N PRO A 122 0.28 6.81 16.80
CA PRO A 122 1.48 7.63 16.92
C PRO A 122 2.17 7.42 18.27
N THR A 123 3.50 7.45 18.26
CA THR A 123 4.35 7.40 19.46
C THR A 123 5.46 8.44 19.33
N THR A 124 5.76 9.14 20.42
CA THR A 124 6.82 10.19 20.49
C THR A 124 7.73 9.92 21.67
N GLY A 125 8.98 10.40 21.60
CA GLY A 125 9.99 10.19 22.65
C GLY A 125 10.60 8.79 22.63
N VAL A 126 10.55 8.12 21.47
CA VAL A 126 11.18 6.83 21.19
C VAL A 126 12.56 6.97 20.56
#